data_AF-A0AAW2IIL1-F1
#
_entry.id   AF-A0AAW2IIL1-F1
#
_cell.length_a   1.000
_cell.length_b   1.000
_cell.length_c   1.000
_cell.angle_alpha   90.00
_cell.angle_beta   90.00
_cell.angle_gamma   90.00
#
_symmetry.space_group_name_H-M   'P 1'
#
loop_
_entity.id
_entity.type
_entity.pdbx_description
1 polymer ?
#
loop_
_entity_poly.entity_id
_entity_poly.type
_entity_poly.pdbx_seq_one_letter_code
_entity_poly.pdbx_strand_id
1 'polypeptide(L)'
;MSFEALLQEFKTDFNQTHFVRNKEFKEAADKIDGPLRQIFVEFLERSCTAEFSGFLLYKELGRRLKKTNPVVAEIFSLMSRDEARHAGSDIGYITIYRHLKENPEYQCYPIFKYFENWCQDENRHGDFFSALMKAQPQFLNDWKAKLWARFFCLSVYVTMYLNDCQRTAFYEGIGLDTKEFDMHVIIETNRTTARIFPAVLDVENPEFKRKLDHMVEINEKLLAVGETDDIPLVKNLKRIPLIAALASELLAAYLMKPIESGSVDLADFEPQLVY
;
A
#
# COMPACT_ATOMS: atom_id res chain seq x y z
N MET A 1 -18.85 -2.42 -15.97
CA MET A 1 -18.15 -3.60 -16.51
C MET A 1 -18.72 -4.84 -15.86
N SER A 2 -19.01 -5.93 -16.58
CA SER A 2 -19.51 -7.18 -15.97
C SER A 2 -18.35 -8.02 -15.44
N PHE A 3 -18.59 -8.91 -14.47
CA PHE A 3 -17.54 -9.78 -13.92
C PHE A 3 -16.96 -10.73 -14.97
N GLU A 4 -17.73 -11.09 -16.00
CA GLU A 4 -17.27 -11.90 -17.11
C GLU A 4 -16.24 -11.17 -17.98
N ALA A 5 -16.40 -9.85 -18.18
CA ALA A 5 -15.43 -9.04 -18.91
C ALA A 5 -14.11 -8.93 -18.13
N LEU A 6 -14.18 -8.66 -16.83
CA LEU A 6 -13.00 -8.68 -15.95
C LEU A 6 -12.31 -10.04 -15.97
N LEU A 7 -13.07 -11.14 -15.89
CA LEU A 7 -12.51 -12.48 -15.97
C LEU A 7 -11.74 -12.74 -17.28
N GLN A 8 -12.26 -12.27 -18.42
CA GLN A 8 -11.54 -12.42 -19.69
C GLN A 8 -10.24 -11.62 -19.71
N GLU A 9 -10.23 -10.44 -19.12
CA GLU A 9 -9.02 -9.65 -18.96
C GLU A 9 -7.96 -10.37 -18.10
N PHE A 10 -8.34 -10.91 -16.95
CA PHE A 10 -7.46 -11.71 -16.10
C PHE A 10 -6.93 -12.97 -16.82
N LYS A 11 -7.75 -13.60 -17.67
CA LYS A 11 -7.37 -14.77 -18.48
C LYS A 11 -6.39 -14.44 -19.60
N THR A 12 -6.48 -13.24 -20.15
CA THR A 12 -5.62 -12.81 -21.26
C THR A 12 -4.16 -12.68 -20.82
N ASP A 13 -3.92 -12.42 -19.52
CA ASP A 13 -2.62 -12.57 -18.86
C ASP A 13 -1.45 -11.92 -19.64
N PHE A 14 -1.54 -10.61 -19.87
CA PHE A 14 -0.54 -9.84 -20.62
C PHE A 14 0.89 -9.92 -20.02
N ASN A 15 1.02 -10.32 -18.75
CA ASN A 15 2.28 -10.36 -18.00
C ASN A 15 2.94 -11.74 -17.91
N GLN A 16 2.44 -12.73 -18.68
CA GLN A 16 2.85 -14.14 -18.58
C GLN A 16 4.37 -14.41 -18.71
N THR A 17 5.08 -13.64 -19.53
CA THR A 17 6.50 -13.86 -19.85
C THR A 17 7.45 -12.91 -19.13
N HIS A 18 6.93 -12.02 -18.30
CA HIS A 18 7.71 -10.90 -17.81
C HIS A 18 8.52 -11.20 -16.56
N PHE A 19 8.18 -12.23 -15.78
CA PHE A 19 8.87 -12.58 -14.51
C PHE A 19 10.03 -13.59 -14.70
N VAL A 20 10.90 -13.35 -15.67
CA VAL A 20 12.06 -14.23 -15.95
C VAL A 20 13.34 -13.63 -15.36
N ARG A 21 13.96 -14.31 -14.38
CA ARG A 21 15.27 -13.92 -13.83
C ARG A 21 16.33 -13.91 -14.93
N ASN A 22 16.88 -12.75 -15.23
CA ASN A 22 17.93 -12.58 -16.24
C ASN A 22 19.31 -12.35 -15.58
N LYS A 23 20.38 -12.37 -16.38
CA LYS A 23 21.75 -12.18 -15.88
C LYS A 23 21.99 -10.78 -15.29
N GLU A 24 21.25 -9.78 -15.77
CA GLU A 24 21.32 -8.39 -15.28
C GLU A 24 20.90 -8.30 -13.80
N PHE A 25 19.95 -9.14 -13.35
CA PHE A 25 19.53 -9.23 -11.94
C PHE A 25 20.70 -9.49 -10.99
N LYS A 26 21.52 -10.49 -11.32
CA LYS A 26 22.63 -10.90 -10.47
C LYS A 26 23.68 -9.78 -10.37
N GLU A 27 24.03 -9.17 -11.49
CA GLU A 27 25.04 -8.11 -11.54
C GLU A 27 24.64 -6.83 -10.80
N ALA A 28 23.34 -6.50 -10.75
CA ALA A 28 22.87 -5.36 -9.98
C ALA A 28 22.75 -5.68 -8.48
N ALA A 29 22.28 -6.88 -8.13
CA ALA A 29 22.20 -7.31 -6.73
C ALA A 29 23.59 -7.38 -6.07
N ASP A 30 24.62 -7.76 -6.84
CA ASP A 30 26.01 -7.81 -6.37
C ASP A 30 26.62 -6.41 -6.14
N LYS A 31 26.01 -5.34 -6.69
CA LYS A 31 26.44 -3.94 -6.49
C LYS A 31 25.83 -3.27 -5.26
N ILE A 32 24.79 -3.87 -4.67
CA ILE A 32 24.19 -3.36 -3.43
C ILE A 32 24.97 -3.95 -2.26
N ASP A 33 25.72 -3.12 -1.54
CA ASP A 33 26.56 -3.55 -0.41
C ASP A 33 26.19 -2.82 0.90
N GLY A 34 26.86 -3.21 1.98
CA GLY A 34 26.77 -2.55 3.27
C GLY A 34 25.36 -2.50 3.89
N PRO A 35 25.07 -1.46 4.71
CA PRO A 35 23.77 -1.29 5.37
C PRO A 35 22.58 -1.22 4.40
N LEU A 36 22.79 -0.65 3.20
CA LEU A 36 21.75 -0.54 2.17
C LEU A 36 21.28 -1.92 1.70
N ARG A 37 22.20 -2.87 1.53
CA ARG A 37 21.86 -4.26 1.18
C ARG A 37 20.97 -4.93 2.22
N GLN A 38 21.26 -4.71 3.49
CA GLN A 38 20.48 -5.31 4.58
C GLN A 38 19.05 -4.76 4.59
N ILE A 39 18.91 -3.43 4.48
CA ILE A 39 17.61 -2.76 4.39
C ILE A 39 16.84 -3.26 3.16
N PHE A 40 17.52 -3.41 2.03
CA PHE A 40 16.92 -3.89 0.79
C PHE A 40 16.43 -5.33 0.92
N VAL A 41 17.23 -6.23 1.50
CA VAL A 41 16.82 -7.62 1.77
C VAL A 41 15.63 -7.69 2.73
N GLU A 42 15.64 -6.90 3.80
CA GLU A 42 14.52 -6.85 4.74
C GLU A 42 13.23 -6.35 4.05
N PHE A 43 13.36 -5.39 3.14
CA PHE A 43 12.25 -4.93 2.32
C PHE A 43 11.69 -6.05 1.43
N LEU A 44 12.56 -6.80 0.74
CA LEU A 44 12.18 -7.96 -0.08
C LEU A 44 11.42 -9.02 0.72
N GLU A 45 11.94 -9.38 1.89
CA GLU A 45 11.34 -10.40 2.76
C GLU A 45 9.92 -10.01 3.20
N ARG A 46 9.72 -8.72 3.52
CA ARG A 46 8.40 -8.18 3.89
C ARG A 46 7.44 -8.18 2.71
N SER A 47 7.89 -7.76 1.52
CA SER A 47 7.11 -7.83 0.28
C SER A 47 6.65 -9.26 0.01
N CYS A 48 7.60 -10.20 -0.01
CA CYS A 48 7.32 -11.63 -0.24
C CYS A 48 6.29 -12.20 0.74
N THR A 49 6.38 -11.80 2.01
CA THR A 49 5.45 -12.26 3.05
C THR A 49 4.04 -11.70 2.84
N ALA A 50 3.91 -10.44 2.38
CA ALA A 50 2.63 -9.83 2.07
C ALA A 50 1.97 -10.51 0.87
N GLU A 51 2.70 -10.65 -0.24
CA GLU A 51 2.26 -11.32 -1.48
C GLU A 51 1.86 -12.79 -1.21
N PHE A 52 2.65 -13.52 -0.41
CA PHE A 52 2.29 -14.89 -0.03
C PHE A 52 1.00 -14.96 0.81
N SER A 53 0.74 -13.93 1.63
CA SER A 53 -0.49 -13.84 2.41
C SER A 53 -1.70 -13.55 1.50
N GLY A 54 -1.56 -12.64 0.52
CA GLY A 54 -2.55 -12.38 -0.53
C GLY A 54 -2.86 -13.63 -1.34
N PHE A 55 -1.82 -14.34 -1.79
CA PHE A 55 -1.93 -15.64 -2.46
C PHE A 55 -2.82 -16.62 -1.69
N LEU A 56 -2.54 -16.84 -0.39
CA LEU A 56 -3.30 -17.79 0.44
C LEU A 56 -4.74 -17.35 0.62
N LEU A 57 -4.97 -16.06 0.85
CA LEU A 57 -6.30 -15.48 1.01
C LEU A 57 -7.14 -15.68 -0.25
N TYR A 58 -6.63 -15.25 -1.41
CA TYR A 58 -7.36 -15.34 -2.68
C TYR A 58 -7.61 -16.78 -3.09
N LYS A 59 -6.65 -17.68 -2.86
CA LYS A 59 -6.83 -19.12 -3.09
C LYS A 59 -7.97 -19.70 -2.26
N GLU A 60 -8.05 -19.34 -0.98
CA GLU A 60 -9.11 -19.80 -0.09
C GLU A 60 -10.48 -19.20 -0.48
N LEU A 61 -10.53 -17.92 -0.85
CA LEU A 61 -11.76 -17.27 -1.35
C LEU A 61 -12.25 -17.93 -2.64
N GLY A 62 -11.36 -18.18 -3.60
CA GLY A 62 -11.68 -18.91 -4.83
C GLY A 62 -12.25 -20.30 -4.53
N ARG A 63 -11.64 -21.04 -3.60
CA ARG A 63 -12.13 -22.37 -3.20
C ARG A 63 -13.53 -22.31 -2.58
N ARG A 64 -13.81 -21.33 -1.72
CA ARG A 64 -15.11 -21.18 -1.04
C ARG A 64 -16.22 -20.76 -2.01
N LEU A 65 -15.90 -19.89 -2.96
CA LEU A 65 -16.89 -19.33 -3.90
C LEU A 65 -17.17 -20.23 -5.10
N LYS A 66 -16.36 -21.26 -5.35
CA LYS A 66 -16.45 -22.12 -6.54
C LYS A 66 -17.86 -22.68 -6.82
N LYS A 67 -18.65 -22.96 -5.79
CA LYS A 67 -20.01 -23.49 -5.91
C LYS A 67 -21.08 -22.41 -5.99
N THR A 68 -20.85 -21.25 -5.39
CA THR A 68 -21.85 -20.18 -5.23
C THR A 68 -21.72 -19.10 -6.30
N ASN A 69 -20.50 -18.73 -6.67
CA ASN A 69 -20.21 -17.79 -7.74
C ASN A 69 -18.93 -18.22 -8.49
N PRO A 70 -19.04 -19.09 -9.51
CA PRO A 70 -17.89 -19.66 -10.19
C PRO A 70 -17.06 -18.63 -10.95
N VAL A 71 -17.66 -17.56 -11.46
CA VAL A 71 -16.95 -16.47 -12.16
C VAL A 71 -16.03 -15.73 -11.19
N VAL A 72 -16.56 -15.28 -10.06
CA VAL A 72 -15.79 -14.60 -9.00
C VAL A 72 -14.73 -15.54 -8.42
N ALA A 73 -15.05 -16.83 -8.26
CA ALA A 73 -14.10 -17.82 -7.79
C ALA A 73 -12.89 -18.01 -8.74
N GLU A 74 -13.14 -17.94 -10.05
CA GLU A 74 -12.10 -18.03 -11.06
C GLU A 74 -11.23 -16.77 -11.07
N ILE A 75 -11.81 -15.57 -10.92
CA ILE A 75 -11.04 -14.32 -10.77
C ILE A 75 -10.11 -14.39 -9.57
N PHE A 76 -10.59 -14.78 -8.38
CA PHE A 76 -9.73 -14.96 -7.20
C PHE A 76 -8.63 -16.01 -7.41
N SER A 77 -8.88 -17.04 -8.22
CA SER A 77 -7.85 -18.03 -8.56
C SER A 77 -6.77 -17.44 -9.47
N LEU A 78 -7.13 -16.52 -10.37
CA LEU A 78 -6.19 -15.80 -11.23
C LEU A 78 -5.41 -14.72 -10.47
N MET A 79 -6.05 -13.99 -9.56
CA MET A 79 -5.35 -13.09 -8.63
C MET A 79 -4.34 -13.86 -7.78
N SER A 80 -4.73 -15.01 -7.22
CA SER A 80 -3.81 -15.90 -6.49
C SER A 80 -2.60 -16.33 -7.34
N ARG A 81 -2.78 -16.60 -8.64
CA ARG A 81 -1.65 -16.87 -9.55
C ARG A 81 -0.71 -15.67 -9.66
N ASP A 82 -1.26 -14.46 -9.75
CA ASP A 82 -0.48 -13.22 -9.89
C ASP A 82 0.35 -12.95 -8.61
N GLU A 83 -0.27 -13.02 -7.42
CA GLU A 83 0.41 -12.93 -6.12
C GLU A 83 1.53 -13.96 -5.96
N ALA A 84 1.33 -15.19 -6.46
CA ALA A 84 2.36 -16.23 -6.44
C ALA A 84 3.55 -15.90 -7.36
N ARG A 85 3.32 -15.17 -8.46
CA ARG A 85 4.39 -14.68 -9.35
C ARG A 85 5.11 -13.49 -8.72
N HIS A 86 4.37 -12.62 -8.04
CA HIS A 86 4.90 -11.48 -7.31
C HIS A 86 5.82 -11.96 -6.17
N ALA A 87 5.34 -12.87 -5.31
CA ALA A 87 6.15 -13.52 -4.27
C ALA A 87 7.38 -14.28 -4.81
N GLY A 88 7.34 -14.71 -6.07
CA GLY A 88 8.48 -15.36 -6.75
C GLY A 88 9.52 -14.37 -7.30
N SER A 89 9.12 -13.10 -7.47
CA SER A 89 9.82 -12.05 -8.22
C SER A 89 10.14 -10.80 -7.40
N ASP A 90 9.65 -10.71 -6.16
CA ASP A 90 9.48 -9.51 -5.34
C ASP A 90 10.47 -8.39 -5.61
N ILE A 91 9.96 -7.26 -6.13
CA ILE A 91 10.19 -5.87 -5.67
C ILE A 91 9.02 -4.99 -6.16
N GLY A 92 8.32 -4.34 -5.22
CA GLY A 92 7.39 -3.24 -5.50
C GLY A 92 8.07 -1.86 -5.41
N TYR A 93 7.69 -0.89 -6.26
CA TYR A 93 7.13 0.47 -6.00
C TYR A 93 6.91 1.33 -7.29
N ILE A 94 5.71 1.95 -7.46
CA ILE A 94 5.30 2.79 -8.63
C ILE A 94 5.95 4.17 -8.64
N THR A 95 5.99 4.79 -7.49
CA THR A 95 6.50 6.16 -7.33
C THR A 95 8.03 6.17 -7.37
N ILE A 96 8.66 5.13 -6.81
CA ILE A 96 10.12 4.95 -6.85
C ILE A 96 10.61 4.71 -8.28
N TYR A 97 9.87 3.96 -9.11
CA TYR A 97 10.19 3.78 -10.53
C TYR A 97 10.31 5.10 -11.29
N ARG A 98 9.39 6.04 -11.10
CA ARG A 98 9.42 7.35 -11.80
C ARG A 98 10.62 8.18 -11.37
N HIS A 99 10.83 8.28 -10.06
CA HIS A 99 11.98 8.99 -9.52
C HIS A 99 13.32 8.41 -10.02
N LEU A 100 13.45 7.09 -10.07
CA LEU A 100 14.68 6.44 -10.52
C LEU A 100 14.83 6.41 -12.05
N LYS A 101 13.75 6.51 -12.82
CA LYS A 101 13.81 6.75 -14.28
C LYS A 101 14.38 8.13 -14.58
N GLU A 102 14.07 9.13 -13.75
CA GLU A 102 14.58 10.50 -13.85
C GLU A 102 15.98 10.67 -13.24
N ASN A 103 16.38 9.80 -12.29
CA ASN A 103 17.68 9.82 -11.61
C ASN A 103 18.42 8.47 -11.78
N PRO A 104 18.97 8.19 -12.99
CA PRO A 104 19.53 6.89 -13.36
C PRO A 104 20.74 6.44 -12.53
N GLU A 105 21.42 7.36 -11.85
CA GLU A 105 22.56 7.10 -10.97
C GLU A 105 22.19 6.30 -9.70
N TYR A 106 20.92 6.28 -9.30
CA TYR A 106 20.42 5.53 -8.13
C TYR A 106 19.73 4.21 -8.54
N GLN A 107 19.80 3.81 -9.83
CA GLN A 107 19.12 2.63 -10.36
C GLN A 107 19.80 1.30 -9.98
N CYS A 108 19.09 0.47 -9.23
CA CYS A 108 19.27 -0.99 -9.25
C CYS A 108 18.52 -1.61 -10.46
N TYR A 109 19.18 -1.59 -11.63
CA TYR A 109 18.65 -1.76 -13.00
C TYR A 109 17.63 -2.89 -13.33
N PRO A 110 17.65 -4.10 -12.74
CA PRO A 110 16.79 -5.20 -13.17
C PRO A 110 15.45 -5.24 -12.45
N ILE A 111 15.36 -4.62 -11.28
CA ILE A 111 14.20 -4.58 -10.42
C ILE A 111 13.06 -3.76 -11.06
N PHE A 112 13.43 -2.66 -11.70
CA PHE A 112 12.50 -1.71 -12.34
C PHE A 112 11.79 -2.26 -13.57
N LYS A 113 12.33 -3.29 -14.23
CA LYS A 113 11.69 -3.89 -15.42
C LYS A 113 10.44 -4.71 -15.07
N TYR A 114 10.38 -5.26 -13.85
CA TYR A 114 9.23 -6.04 -13.39
C TYR A 114 8.15 -5.17 -12.75
N PHE A 115 8.50 -3.91 -12.46
CA PHE A 115 7.71 -3.03 -11.63
C PHE A 115 6.40 -2.57 -12.28
N GLU A 116 6.47 -2.11 -13.54
CA GLU A 116 5.31 -1.62 -14.28
C GLU A 116 4.22 -2.68 -14.42
N ASN A 117 4.62 -3.93 -14.63
CA ASN A 117 3.70 -5.06 -14.79
C ASN A 117 3.05 -5.46 -13.47
N TRP A 118 3.80 -5.45 -12.37
CA TRP A 118 3.26 -5.64 -11.02
C TRP A 118 2.20 -4.58 -10.71
N CYS A 119 2.48 -3.30 -10.99
CA CYS A 119 1.51 -2.22 -10.84
C CYS A 119 0.23 -2.44 -11.65
N GLN A 120 0.35 -2.95 -12.87
CA GLN A 120 -0.81 -3.27 -13.70
C GLN A 120 -1.62 -4.43 -13.14
N ASP A 121 -0.99 -5.43 -12.54
CA ASP A 121 -1.67 -6.52 -11.83
C ASP A 121 -2.46 -5.93 -10.63
N GLU A 122 -1.81 -5.13 -9.78
CA GLU A 122 -2.44 -4.52 -8.60
C GLU A 122 -3.60 -3.57 -8.94
N ASN A 123 -3.46 -2.78 -10.01
CA ASN A 123 -4.56 -1.93 -10.48
C ASN A 123 -5.78 -2.78 -10.89
N ARG A 124 -5.56 -3.89 -11.59
CA ARG A 124 -6.64 -4.81 -12.00
C ARG A 124 -7.28 -5.52 -10.82
N HIS A 125 -6.50 -5.87 -9.80
CA HIS A 125 -7.02 -6.39 -8.54
C HIS A 125 -7.90 -5.36 -7.86
N GLY A 126 -7.45 -4.10 -7.80
CA GLY A 126 -8.22 -2.96 -7.29
C GLY A 126 -9.53 -2.72 -8.02
N ASP A 127 -9.54 -2.81 -9.35
CA ASP A 127 -10.74 -2.69 -10.19
C ASP A 127 -11.74 -3.81 -9.91
N PHE A 128 -11.27 -5.05 -9.73
CA PHE A 128 -12.12 -6.16 -9.34
C PHE A 128 -12.72 -5.98 -7.94
N PHE A 129 -11.95 -5.58 -6.93
CA PHE A 129 -12.47 -5.28 -5.60
C PHE A 129 -13.47 -4.13 -5.61
N SER A 130 -13.22 -3.11 -6.42
CA SER A 130 -14.14 -1.99 -6.65
C SER A 130 -15.47 -2.50 -7.21
N ALA A 131 -15.43 -3.35 -8.23
CA ALA A 131 -16.63 -3.95 -8.81
C ALA A 131 -17.37 -4.84 -7.80
N LEU A 132 -16.64 -5.62 -6.97
CA LEU A 132 -17.21 -6.47 -5.93
C LEU A 132 -17.95 -5.65 -4.86
N MET A 133 -17.34 -4.57 -4.37
CA MET A 133 -17.96 -3.70 -3.38
C MET A 133 -19.16 -2.95 -3.97
N LYS A 134 -19.07 -2.47 -5.21
CA LYS A 134 -20.18 -1.80 -5.91
C LYS A 134 -21.35 -2.75 -6.18
N ALA A 135 -21.09 -4.04 -6.42
CA ALA A 135 -22.12 -5.06 -6.58
C ALA A 135 -22.87 -5.39 -5.27
N GLN A 136 -22.36 -4.94 -4.11
CA GLN A 136 -22.97 -5.16 -2.80
C GLN A 136 -23.15 -3.82 -2.06
N PRO A 137 -24.07 -2.94 -2.52
CA PRO A 137 -24.20 -1.57 -2.05
C PRO A 137 -24.52 -1.44 -0.55
N GLN A 138 -25.05 -2.51 0.07
CA GLN A 138 -25.29 -2.55 1.51
C GLN A 138 -24.02 -2.36 2.35
N PHE A 139 -22.83 -2.62 1.78
CA PHE A 139 -21.54 -2.40 2.45
C PHE A 139 -20.97 -0.99 2.23
N LEU A 140 -21.59 -0.18 1.36
CA LEU A 140 -21.10 1.15 0.98
C LEU A 140 -22.07 2.28 1.34
N ASN A 141 -23.36 2.00 1.53
CA ASN A 141 -24.38 3.04 1.59
C ASN A 141 -24.82 3.45 3.01
N ASP A 142 -24.22 2.90 4.06
CA ASP A 142 -24.58 3.24 5.45
C ASP A 142 -23.53 4.13 6.15
N TRP A 143 -23.96 4.81 7.22
CA TRP A 143 -23.07 5.67 7.99
C TRP A 143 -21.94 4.87 8.66
N LYS A 144 -22.14 3.56 8.91
CA LYS A 144 -21.11 2.67 9.45
C LYS A 144 -19.99 2.45 8.44
N ALA A 145 -20.31 2.27 7.16
CA ALA A 145 -19.36 2.15 6.07
C ALA A 145 -18.51 3.41 5.95
N LYS A 146 -19.09 4.60 6.12
CA LYS A 146 -18.32 5.85 6.18
C LYS A 146 -17.31 5.87 7.32
N LEU A 147 -17.71 5.42 8.51
CA LEU A 147 -16.80 5.36 9.66
C LEU A 147 -15.70 4.32 9.48
N TRP A 148 -16.05 3.14 8.96
CA TRP A 148 -15.11 2.05 8.71
C TRP A 148 -14.12 2.36 7.60
N ALA A 149 -14.57 2.95 6.49
CA ALA A 149 -13.70 3.38 5.40
C ALA A 149 -12.65 4.38 5.89
N ARG A 150 -13.08 5.40 6.63
CA ARG A 150 -12.18 6.40 7.22
C ARG A 150 -11.22 5.77 8.23
N PHE A 151 -11.71 4.86 9.06
CA PHE A 151 -10.87 4.17 10.05
C PHE A 151 -9.80 3.33 9.36
N PHE A 152 -10.18 2.59 8.32
CA PHE A 152 -9.27 1.78 7.53
C PHE A 152 -8.22 2.64 6.85
N CYS A 153 -8.63 3.67 6.10
CA CYS A 153 -7.71 4.62 5.47
C CYS A 153 -6.75 5.25 6.48
N LEU A 154 -7.25 5.73 7.62
CA LEU A 154 -6.41 6.36 8.65
C LEU A 154 -5.37 5.37 9.20
N SER A 155 -5.81 4.15 9.49
CA SER A 155 -4.94 3.11 10.05
C SER A 155 -3.81 2.75 9.07
N VAL A 156 -4.13 2.63 7.77
CA VAL A 156 -3.14 2.37 6.71
C VAL A 156 -2.16 3.54 6.60
N TYR A 157 -2.66 4.77 6.46
CA TYR A 157 -1.82 5.95 6.25
C TYR A 157 -0.90 6.24 7.43
N VAL A 158 -1.41 6.16 8.67
CA VAL A 158 -0.59 6.39 9.86
C VAL A 158 0.44 5.29 10.03
N THR A 159 0.07 4.03 9.85
CA THR A 159 1.01 2.91 10.01
C THR A 159 2.11 2.97 8.96
N MET A 160 1.78 3.31 7.72
CA MET A 160 2.74 3.53 6.64
C MET A 160 3.71 4.67 7.02
N TYR A 161 3.18 5.88 7.25
CA TYR A 161 3.97 7.07 7.54
C TYR A 161 4.92 6.90 8.73
N LEU A 162 4.44 6.29 9.83
CA LEU A 162 5.27 6.04 11.02
C LEU A 162 6.35 4.99 10.80
N ASN A 163 6.09 3.97 9.98
CA ASN A 163 7.06 2.92 9.69
C ASN A 163 8.12 3.40 8.69
N ASP A 164 7.71 4.16 7.68
CA ASP A 164 8.60 4.65 6.64
C ASP A 164 9.51 5.78 7.16
N CYS A 165 9.00 6.65 8.04
CA CYS A 165 9.85 7.60 8.78
C CYS A 165 10.90 6.93 9.71
N GLN A 166 10.72 5.66 10.09
CA GLN A 166 11.77 4.89 10.80
C GLN A 166 12.82 4.32 9.83
N ARG A 167 12.56 4.37 8.52
CA ARG A 167 13.43 3.86 7.45
C ARG A 167 13.90 4.95 6.51
N THR A 168 14.00 6.18 6.98
CA THR A 168 14.41 7.34 6.18
C THR A 168 15.71 7.10 5.39
N ALA A 169 16.68 6.40 5.99
CA ALA A 169 17.94 6.05 5.34
C ALA A 169 17.79 5.23 4.04
N PHE A 170 16.71 4.44 3.91
CA PHE A 170 16.40 3.73 2.68
C PHE A 170 16.05 4.70 1.55
N TYR A 171 15.09 5.57 1.82
CA TYR A 171 14.53 6.52 0.85
C TYR A 171 15.57 7.57 0.46
N GLU A 172 16.32 8.12 1.43
CA GLU A 172 17.43 9.03 1.15
C GLU A 172 18.54 8.35 0.34
N GLY A 173 18.80 7.06 0.60
CA GLY A 173 19.76 6.25 -0.13
C GLY A 173 19.44 6.07 -1.62
N ILE A 174 18.18 6.26 -2.01
CA ILE A 174 17.70 6.22 -3.40
C ILE A 174 17.30 7.61 -3.94
N GLY A 175 17.66 8.69 -3.23
CA GLY A 175 17.44 10.07 -3.67
C GLY A 175 16.08 10.69 -3.30
N LEU A 176 15.28 10.02 -2.45
CA LEU A 176 13.94 10.45 -2.07
C LEU A 176 13.89 11.10 -0.68
N ASP A 177 13.10 12.15 -0.54
CA ASP A 177 12.62 12.61 0.77
C ASP A 177 11.46 11.71 1.21
N THR A 178 11.61 11.06 2.37
CA THR A 178 10.63 10.10 2.89
C THR A 178 9.26 10.72 3.13
N LYS A 179 9.20 11.94 3.69
CA LYS A 179 7.92 12.54 4.07
C LYS A 179 7.14 13.04 2.87
N GLU A 180 7.85 13.64 1.91
CA GLU A 180 7.26 14.06 0.64
C GLU A 180 6.79 12.84 -0.17
N PHE A 181 7.59 11.77 -0.21
CA PHE A 181 7.21 10.51 -0.84
C PHE A 181 5.96 9.90 -0.20
N ASP A 182 5.92 9.76 1.13
CA ASP A 182 4.78 9.16 1.82
C ASP A 182 3.51 9.99 1.65
N MET A 183 3.60 11.31 1.75
CA MET A 183 2.44 12.18 1.53
C MET A 183 1.93 12.07 0.10
N HIS A 184 2.82 11.98 -0.90
CA HIS A 184 2.41 11.73 -2.27
C HIS A 184 1.64 10.40 -2.40
N VAL A 185 2.18 9.32 -1.82
CA VAL A 185 1.52 8.00 -1.83
C VAL A 185 0.17 8.04 -1.13
N ILE A 186 0.07 8.70 0.03
CA ILE A 186 -1.19 8.87 0.78
C ILE A 186 -2.22 9.61 -0.08
N ILE A 187 -1.84 10.71 -0.72
CA ILE A 187 -2.76 11.53 -1.53
C ILE A 187 -3.28 10.72 -2.72
N GLU A 188 -2.40 10.06 -3.49
CA GLU A 188 -2.81 9.27 -4.65
C GLU A 188 -3.67 8.06 -4.26
N THR A 189 -3.33 7.40 -3.15
CA THR A 189 -4.13 6.30 -2.61
C THR A 189 -5.51 6.80 -2.19
N ASN A 190 -5.58 7.94 -1.49
CA ASN A 190 -6.83 8.52 -1.00
C ASN A 190 -7.75 8.98 -2.15
N ARG A 191 -7.18 9.51 -3.24
CA ARG A 191 -7.91 9.84 -4.47
C ARG A 191 -8.51 8.60 -5.14
N THR A 192 -7.75 7.50 -5.15
CA THR A 192 -8.22 6.23 -5.72
C THR A 192 -9.32 5.61 -4.86
N THR A 193 -9.15 5.57 -3.54
CA THR A 193 -10.16 5.02 -2.62
C THR A 193 -11.44 5.86 -2.58
N ALA A 194 -11.38 7.17 -2.82
CA ALA A 194 -12.56 8.04 -2.92
C ALA A 194 -13.56 7.59 -4.01
N ARG A 195 -13.12 6.85 -5.03
CA ARG A 195 -14.01 6.31 -6.09
C ARG A 195 -14.88 5.15 -5.64
N ILE A 196 -14.54 4.57 -4.50
CA ILE A 196 -15.13 3.35 -3.94
C ILE A 196 -15.86 3.68 -2.65
N PHE A 197 -15.15 4.32 -1.73
CA PHE A 197 -15.65 4.57 -0.39
C PHE A 197 -16.62 5.75 -0.36
N PRO A 198 -17.64 5.68 0.52
CA PRO A 198 -18.63 6.75 0.66
C PRO A 198 -18.09 8.01 1.37
N ALA A 199 -16.91 7.92 1.99
CA ALA A 199 -16.20 9.04 2.57
C ALA A 199 -14.72 8.68 2.74
N VAL A 200 -13.85 9.66 2.54
CA VAL A 200 -12.41 9.53 2.76
C VAL A 200 -11.89 10.66 3.65
N LEU A 201 -10.63 10.54 4.06
CA LEU A 201 -9.95 11.57 4.87
C LEU A 201 -9.58 12.76 3.98
N ASP A 202 -9.59 13.96 4.56
CA ASP A 202 -9.06 15.17 3.92
C ASP A 202 -7.53 15.21 4.07
N VAL A 203 -6.85 14.35 3.31
CA VAL A 203 -5.38 14.15 3.43
C VAL A 203 -4.56 15.27 2.78
N GLU A 204 -5.16 16.04 1.88
CA GLU A 204 -4.52 17.20 1.25
C GLU A 204 -4.54 18.43 2.18
N ASN A 205 -5.32 18.38 3.27
CA ASN A 205 -5.31 19.40 4.30
C ASN A 205 -3.94 19.43 5.00
N PRO A 206 -3.25 20.59 5.07
CA PRO A 206 -1.96 20.70 5.76
C PRO A 206 -2.00 20.25 7.23
N GLU A 207 -3.16 20.37 7.88
CA GLU A 207 -3.35 19.87 9.25
C GLU A 207 -3.23 18.35 9.34
N PHE A 208 -3.58 17.59 8.30
CA PHE A 208 -3.43 16.14 8.29
C PHE A 208 -1.94 15.77 8.36
N LYS A 209 -1.12 16.35 7.48
CA LYS A 209 0.34 16.17 7.51
C LYS A 209 0.94 16.61 8.84
N ARG A 210 0.54 17.78 9.36
CA ARG A 210 1.01 18.29 10.66
C ARG A 210 0.75 17.30 11.80
N LYS A 211 -0.40 16.61 11.78
CA LYS A 211 -0.74 15.57 12.75
C LYS A 211 0.13 14.34 12.60
N LEU A 212 0.33 13.86 11.38
CA LEU A 212 1.23 12.74 11.10
C LEU A 212 2.67 13.04 11.57
N ASP A 213 3.19 14.23 11.28
CA ASP A 213 4.50 14.67 11.74
C ASP A 213 4.60 14.68 13.28
N HIS A 214 3.57 15.17 13.97
CA HIS A 214 3.55 15.12 15.44
C HIS A 214 3.46 13.68 15.99
N MET A 215 2.75 12.78 15.31
CA MET A 215 2.73 11.36 15.68
C MET A 215 4.13 10.72 15.54
N VAL A 216 4.90 11.10 14.51
CA VAL A 216 6.30 10.65 14.36
C VAL A 216 7.13 11.06 15.57
N GLU A 217 7.08 12.33 15.96
CA GLU A 217 7.81 12.84 17.13
C GLU A 217 7.43 12.10 18.43
N ILE A 218 6.15 11.81 18.62
CA ILE A 218 5.66 11.05 19.78
C ILE A 218 6.16 9.60 19.73
N ASN A 219 6.14 8.98 18.55
CA ASN A 219 6.59 7.62 18.34
C ASN A 219 8.11 7.48 18.59
N GLU A 220 8.92 8.43 18.14
CA GLU A 220 10.36 8.48 18.45
C GLU A 220 10.62 8.55 19.95
N LYS A 221 9.87 9.41 20.67
CA LYS A 221 9.96 9.48 22.14
C LYS A 221 9.55 8.16 22.80
N LEU A 222 8.55 7.46 22.26
CA LEU A 222 8.12 6.14 22.74
C LEU A 222 9.21 5.08 22.57
N LEU A 223 9.87 5.06 21.41
CA LEU A 223 10.99 4.17 21.14
C LEU A 223 12.17 4.48 22.07
N ALA A 224 12.53 5.76 22.23
CA ALA A 224 13.59 6.18 23.12
C ALA A 224 13.36 5.75 24.59
N VAL A 225 12.12 5.81 25.08
CA VAL A 225 11.78 5.28 26.43
C VAL A 225 11.98 3.76 26.49
N GLY A 226 11.70 3.03 25.41
CA GLY A 226 11.93 1.60 25.29
C GLY A 226 13.39 1.20 25.50
N GLU A 227 14.31 2.00 24.95
CA GLU A 227 15.77 1.80 24.98
C GLU A 227 16.44 2.18 26.31
N THR A 228 15.73 2.84 27.23
CA THR A 228 16.32 3.22 28.54
C THR A 228 16.65 2.01 29.43
N ASP A 229 17.56 2.15 30.39
CA ASP A 229 17.84 1.12 31.41
C ASP A 229 16.84 1.11 32.59
N ASP A 230 15.73 1.86 32.46
CA ASP A 230 14.73 1.98 33.52
C ASP A 230 14.03 0.64 33.82
N ILE A 231 13.62 0.46 35.08
CA ILE A 231 12.78 -0.68 35.45
C ILE A 231 11.44 -0.65 34.70
N PRO A 232 10.80 -1.81 34.40
CA PRO A 232 9.59 -1.87 33.59
C PRO A 232 8.44 -0.98 34.06
N LEU A 233 8.28 -0.82 35.39
CA LEU A 233 7.26 0.07 35.96
C LEU A 233 7.49 1.53 35.57
N VAL A 234 8.73 2.01 35.65
CA VAL A 234 9.11 3.39 35.31
C VAL A 234 8.96 3.62 33.81
N LYS A 235 9.37 2.64 32.98
CA LYS A 235 9.12 2.69 31.53
C LYS A 235 7.64 2.83 31.23
N ASN A 236 6.78 2.01 31.85
CA ASN A 236 5.34 2.09 31.63
C ASN A 236 4.76 3.44 32.04
N LEU A 237 5.17 3.98 33.19
CA LEU A 237 4.73 5.32 33.62
C LEU A 237 5.16 6.42 32.65
N LYS A 238 6.36 6.34 32.08
CA LYS A 238 6.84 7.27 31.03
C LYS A 238 6.09 7.12 29.70
N ARG A 239 5.67 5.89 29.35
CA ARG A 239 4.95 5.60 28.10
C ARG A 239 3.49 6.03 28.11
N ILE A 240 2.80 5.96 29.26
CA ILE A 240 1.38 6.33 29.38
C ILE A 240 1.06 7.71 28.77
N PRO A 241 1.74 8.83 29.14
CA PRO A 241 1.42 10.13 28.58
C PRO A 241 1.70 10.21 27.07
N LEU A 242 2.73 9.50 26.57
CA LEU A 242 3.05 9.46 25.14
C LEU A 242 2.00 8.66 24.35
N ILE A 243 1.55 7.51 24.87
CA ILE A 243 0.47 6.72 24.26
C ILE A 243 -0.83 7.53 24.26
N ALA A 244 -1.13 8.24 25.35
CA ALA A 244 -2.30 9.11 25.40
C ALA A 244 -2.22 10.25 24.37
N ALA A 245 -1.05 10.86 24.19
CA ALA A 245 -0.82 11.87 23.16
C ALA A 245 -0.99 11.31 21.74
N LEU A 246 -0.42 10.13 21.46
CA LEU A 246 -0.55 9.46 20.17
C LEU A 246 -2.02 9.11 19.87
N ALA A 247 -2.74 8.55 20.84
CA ALA A 247 -4.16 8.24 20.73
C ALA A 247 -4.99 9.52 20.52
N SER A 248 -4.62 10.62 21.17
CA SER A 248 -5.27 11.92 20.98
C SER A 248 -5.07 12.44 19.56
N GLU A 249 -3.87 12.35 18.99
CA GLU A 249 -3.63 12.76 17.60
C GLU A 249 -4.37 11.87 16.61
N LEU A 250 -4.39 10.54 16.85
CA LEU A 250 -5.15 9.60 16.02
C LEU A 250 -6.64 9.95 16.01
N LEU A 251 -7.20 10.20 17.20
CA LEU A 251 -8.59 10.62 17.32
C LEU A 251 -8.84 11.98 16.65
N ALA A 252 -7.93 12.94 16.82
CA ALA A 252 -8.05 14.25 16.21
C ALA A 252 -7.98 14.18 14.67
N ALA A 253 -7.10 13.36 14.11
CA ALA A 253 -7.02 13.09 12.68
C ALA A 253 -8.29 12.38 12.17
N TYR A 254 -8.78 11.39 12.92
CA TYR A 254 -10.02 10.69 12.60
C TYR A 254 -11.22 11.63 12.58
N LEU A 255 -11.32 12.57 13.52
CA LEU A 255 -12.43 13.51 13.65
C LEU A 255 -12.37 14.71 12.70
N MET A 256 -11.30 14.86 11.90
CA MET A 256 -11.25 15.87 10.84
C MET A 256 -12.46 15.76 9.91
N LYS A 257 -12.90 16.89 9.35
CA LYS A 257 -14.04 16.93 8.43
C LYS A 257 -13.71 16.03 7.23
N PRO A 258 -14.48 14.96 6.98
CA PRO A 258 -14.22 14.07 5.87
C PRO A 258 -14.59 14.72 4.53
N ILE A 259 -14.03 14.18 3.46
CA ILE A 259 -14.48 14.43 2.10
C ILE A 259 -15.54 13.36 1.80
N GLU A 260 -16.76 13.82 1.54
CA GLU A 260 -17.84 12.95 1.05
C GLU A 260 -17.49 12.50 -0.36
N SER A 261 -17.58 11.20 -0.59
CA SER A 261 -17.23 10.58 -1.87
C SER A 261 -18.23 9.47 -2.17
N GLY A 262 -18.16 8.83 -3.32
CA GLY A 262 -19.18 7.85 -3.65
C GLY A 262 -18.97 7.13 -4.96
N SER A 263 -19.66 5.99 -5.07
CA SER A 263 -19.63 5.09 -6.22
C SER A 263 -20.43 5.56 -7.43
N VAL A 264 -21.03 6.76 -7.37
CA VAL A 264 -22.18 7.14 -8.21
C VAL A 264 -21.81 7.68 -9.59
N ASP A 265 -20.56 8.07 -9.81
CA ASP A 265 -20.16 8.57 -11.12
C ASP A 265 -19.34 7.52 -11.89
N LEU A 266 -19.97 6.96 -12.93
CA LEU A 266 -19.28 6.66 -14.19
C LEU A 266 -18.93 8.02 -14.84
N ALA A 267 -18.16 8.85 -14.16
CA ALA A 267 -17.51 9.96 -14.85
C ALA A 267 -16.41 9.31 -15.69
N ASP A 268 -16.39 9.65 -16.98
CA ASP A 268 -15.31 9.31 -17.91
C ASP A 268 -14.00 9.89 -17.39
N PHE A 269 -13.36 9.17 -16.47
CA PHE A 269 -11.95 9.36 -16.19
C PHE A 269 -11.22 8.41 -17.12
N GLU A 270 -10.94 8.89 -18.34
CA GLU A 270 -9.67 8.53 -18.92
C GLU A 270 -8.62 9.02 -17.92
N PRO A 271 -7.76 8.14 -17.37
CA PRO A 271 -6.54 8.65 -16.79
C PRO A 271 -5.90 9.47 -17.91
N GLN A 272 -5.81 10.79 -17.72
CA GLN A 272 -4.76 11.52 -18.40
C GLN A 272 -3.47 10.97 -17.81
N LEU A 273 -3.05 9.83 -18.37
CA LEU A 273 -1.67 9.41 -18.45
C LEU A 273 -0.99 10.54 -19.20
N VAL A 274 -0.60 11.57 -18.46
CA VAL A 274 0.44 12.46 -18.92
C VAL A 274 1.70 11.60 -18.89
N TYR A 275 2.02 11.05 -20.06
CA TYR A 275 3.22 10.27 -20.34
C TYR A 275 4.48 11.05 -20.04
#